data_AF-A0A249SW27-F1
#
_entry.id   AF-A0A249SW27-F1
#
_cell.length_a   1.000
_cell.length_b   1.000
_cell.length_c   1.000
_cell.angle_alpha   90.00
_cell.angle_beta   90.00
_cell.angle_gamma   90.00
#
_symmetry.space_group_name_H-M   'P 1'
#
loop_
_entity.id
_entity.type
_entity.pdbx_description
1 polymer ?
#
loop_
_entity_poly.entity_id
_entity_poly.type
_entity_poly.pdbx_seq_one_letter_code
_entity_poly.pdbx_strand_id
1 'polypeptide(L)'
;MTAVKVKFDVSDNARSGYVLDRQAGNIKAYTISGTLVKAEDLDAAVSQDQLLYLLYRLRQEIFIAEGRRMTDLGIRFPVSQTEQLNNPNVKAEHIQAQLPGFIPLNRGMDDFTYDKDNGVVTMKYDMNAVLVKNKHAKELFPFIQ
;
A
#
# COMPACT_ATOMS: atom_id res chain seq x y z
N MET A 1 -0.53 25.87 -1.22
CA MET A 1 -0.17 24.64 -0.47
C MET A 1 1.09 24.15 -1.13
N THR A 2 2.24 24.34 -0.50
CA THR A 2 3.54 24.07 -1.13
C THR A 2 3.78 22.58 -1.27
N ALA A 3 4.52 22.17 -2.31
CA ALA A 3 4.97 20.80 -2.45
C ALA A 3 5.85 20.39 -1.26
N VAL A 4 5.73 19.14 -0.81
CA VAL A 4 6.53 18.55 0.27
C VAL A 4 7.15 17.24 -0.20
N LYS A 5 8.25 16.86 0.44
CA LYS A 5 8.88 15.55 0.22
C LYS A 5 8.23 14.52 1.13
N VAL A 6 8.27 13.26 0.71
CA VAL A 6 7.71 12.12 1.44
C VAL A 6 8.78 11.08 1.71
N LYS A 7 8.83 10.58 2.94
CA LYS A 7 9.55 9.37 3.34
C LYS A 7 8.53 8.29 3.70
N PHE A 8 8.71 7.06 3.22
CA PHE A 8 7.78 5.97 3.52
C PHE A 8 8.02 5.34 4.89
N ASP A 9 9.19 5.55 5.48
CA ASP A 9 9.45 5.32 6.89
C ASP A 9 10.56 6.28 7.38
N VAL A 10 10.93 6.19 8.66
CA VAL A 10 11.93 7.09 9.27
C VAL A 10 13.34 6.96 8.66
N SER A 11 13.68 5.76 8.18
CA SER A 11 14.97 5.43 7.55
C SER A 11 14.99 5.64 6.04
N ASP A 12 13.83 5.84 5.41
CA ASP A 12 13.73 6.08 3.97
C ASP A 12 14.27 7.46 3.57
N ASN A 13 14.71 7.54 2.31
CA ASN A 13 15.14 8.77 1.68
C ASN A 13 13.92 9.64 1.34
N ALA A 14 14.08 10.97 1.44
CA ALA A 14 13.01 11.90 1.10
C ALA A 14 12.81 11.97 -0.43
N ARG A 15 11.59 11.65 -0.88
CA ARG A 15 11.19 11.58 -2.30
C ARG A 15 10.25 12.72 -2.66
N SER A 16 10.42 13.27 -3.86
CA SER A 16 9.54 14.32 -4.39
C SER A 16 8.49 13.75 -5.35
N GLY A 17 7.45 14.54 -5.66
CA GLY A 17 6.44 14.20 -6.67
C GLY A 17 5.18 13.50 -6.15
N TYR A 18 5.18 13.08 -4.87
CA TYR A 18 4.00 12.51 -4.21
C TYR A 18 2.98 13.54 -3.74
N VAL A 19 3.45 14.74 -3.34
CA VAL A 19 2.59 15.86 -2.96
C VAL A 19 2.94 17.05 -3.84
N LEU A 20 1.96 17.50 -4.63
CA LEU A 20 2.13 18.57 -5.61
C LEU A 20 1.60 19.91 -5.06
N ASP A 21 2.21 21.01 -5.50
CA ASP A 21 1.74 22.35 -5.18
C ASP A 21 0.56 22.74 -6.08
N ARG A 22 -0.58 23.08 -5.47
CA ARG A 22 -1.78 23.53 -6.19
C ARG A 22 -1.60 24.88 -6.89
N GLN A 23 -0.62 25.68 -6.47
CA GLN A 23 -0.32 27.00 -7.01
C GLN A 23 0.79 26.97 -8.07
N ALA A 24 1.44 25.83 -8.28
CA ALA A 24 2.50 25.68 -9.30
C ALA A 24 1.97 25.65 -10.75
N GLY A 25 0.65 25.79 -10.95
CA GLY A 25 0.02 25.82 -12.26
C GLY A 25 -0.55 24.47 -12.68
N ASN A 26 -0.53 24.21 -14.00
CA ASN A 26 -1.16 23.03 -14.57
C ASN A 26 -0.43 21.73 -14.15
N ILE A 27 -1.19 20.74 -13.71
CA ILE A 27 -0.68 19.39 -13.45
C ILE A 27 -0.83 18.51 -14.70
N LYS A 28 0.15 17.65 -14.94
CA LYS A 28 0.04 16.65 -16.00
C LYS A 28 -0.88 15.52 -15.52
N ALA A 29 -2.09 15.47 -16.07
CA ALA A 29 -2.98 14.33 -15.91
C ALA A 29 -2.68 13.29 -17.00
N TYR A 30 -2.40 12.05 -16.61
CA TYR A 30 -2.16 10.96 -17.53
C TYR A 30 -3.48 10.25 -17.84
N THR A 31 -3.66 9.82 -19.09
CA THR A 31 -4.83 9.03 -19.52
C THR A 31 -4.76 7.57 -19.09
N ILE A 32 -3.58 7.10 -18.69
CA ILE A 32 -3.32 5.80 -18.11
C ILE A 32 -2.63 6.00 -16.75
N SER A 33 -2.89 5.10 -15.81
CA SER A 33 -2.24 5.15 -14.49
C SER A 33 -0.72 5.05 -14.63
N GLY A 34 -0.02 5.97 -13.99
CA GLY A 34 1.44 6.02 -13.97
C GLY A 34 2.03 5.44 -12.69
N THR A 35 3.36 5.34 -12.66
CA THR A 35 4.14 4.98 -11.47
C THR A 35 5.32 5.94 -11.33
N LEU A 36 5.75 6.15 -10.09
CA LEU A 36 6.99 6.85 -9.76
C LEU A 36 8.18 5.90 -9.62
N VAL A 37 7.97 4.58 -9.79
CA VAL A 37 9.05 3.59 -9.95
C VAL A 37 9.71 3.80 -11.32
N LYS A 38 11.04 3.86 -11.34
CA LYS A 38 11.82 4.08 -12.55
C LYS A 38 12.63 2.84 -12.94
N ALA A 39 13.20 2.87 -14.14
CA ALA A 39 14.11 1.83 -14.61
C ALA A 39 15.30 1.66 -13.66
N GLU A 40 15.85 2.75 -13.12
CA GLU A 40 16.98 2.70 -12.21
C GLU A 40 16.63 2.02 -10.88
N ASP A 41 15.37 2.13 -10.42
CA ASP A 41 14.90 1.42 -9.23
C ASP A 41 14.91 -0.10 -9.48
N LEU A 42 14.49 -0.53 -10.68
CA LEU A 42 14.49 -1.94 -11.09
C LEU A 42 15.92 -2.47 -11.22
N ASP A 43 16.81 -1.72 -11.87
CA ASP A 43 18.20 -2.10 -12.07
C ASP A 43 18.96 -2.18 -10.73
N ALA A 44 18.59 -1.35 -9.74
CA ALA A 44 19.16 -1.37 -8.40
C ALA A 44 18.63 -2.50 -7.49
N ALA A 45 17.51 -3.14 -7.84
CA ALA A 45 16.91 -4.20 -7.05
C ALA A 45 17.64 -5.54 -7.28
N VAL A 46 18.58 -5.86 -6.39
CA VAL A 46 19.44 -7.04 -6.50
C VAL A 46 18.99 -8.23 -5.64
N SER A 47 17.86 -8.11 -4.95
CA SER A 47 17.28 -9.17 -4.11
C SER A 47 15.79 -9.36 -4.37
N GLN A 48 15.31 -10.56 -4.05
CA GLN A 48 13.89 -10.91 -4.15
C GLN A 48 13.00 -9.97 -3.34
N ASP A 49 13.46 -9.53 -2.16
CA ASP A 49 12.69 -8.66 -1.28
C ASP A 49 12.59 -7.23 -1.83
N GLN A 50 13.66 -6.73 -2.44
CA GLN A 50 13.64 -5.45 -3.14
C GLN A 50 12.74 -5.49 -4.38
N LEU A 51 12.79 -6.56 -5.17
CA LEU A 51 11.90 -6.74 -6.31
C LEU A 51 10.44 -6.87 -5.89
N LEU A 52 10.17 -7.62 -4.83
CA LEU A 52 8.82 -7.76 -4.28
C LEU A 52 8.28 -6.44 -3.73
N TYR A 53 9.13 -5.65 -3.07
CA TYR A 53 8.80 -4.30 -2.63
C TYR A 53 8.39 -3.40 -3.81
N LEU A 54 9.20 -3.39 -4.88
CA LEU A 54 8.90 -2.63 -6.10
C LEU A 54 7.62 -3.12 -6.77
N LEU A 55 7.38 -4.43 -6.81
CA LEU A 55 6.13 -5.00 -7.33
C LEU A 55 4.91 -4.50 -6.55
N TYR A 56 4.95 -4.51 -5.22
CA TYR A 56 3.85 -3.98 -4.41
C TYR A 56 3.65 -2.47 -4.61
N ARG A 57 4.74 -1.70 -4.76
CA ARG A 57 4.65 -0.27 -5.06
C ARG A 57 4.06 0.01 -6.43
N LEU A 58 4.48 -0.73 -7.47
CA LEU A 58 3.91 -0.66 -8.82
C LEU A 58 2.41 -0.94 -8.77
N ARG A 59 1.98 -2.01 -8.08
CA ARG A 59 0.56 -2.34 -7.94
C ARG A 59 -0.23 -1.25 -7.20
N GLN A 60 0.34 -0.70 -6.14
CA GLN A 60 -0.29 0.38 -5.38
C GLN A 60 -0.48 1.64 -6.23
N GLU A 61 0.52 2.02 -7.02
CA GLU A 61 0.50 3.24 -7.82
C GLU A 61 -0.35 3.09 -9.10
N ILE A 62 -0.19 1.98 -9.82
CA ILE A 62 -0.90 1.74 -11.09
C ILE A 62 -2.38 1.42 -10.86
N PHE A 63 -2.70 0.58 -9.88
CA PHE A 63 -4.08 0.15 -9.60
C PHE A 63 -4.76 1.00 -8.52
N ILE A 64 -4.30 2.24 -8.33
CA ILE A 64 -4.94 3.17 -7.41
C ILE A 64 -6.40 3.38 -7.84
N ALA A 65 -7.31 3.37 -6.85
CA ALA A 65 -8.77 3.42 -7.06
C ALA A 65 -9.40 2.20 -7.77
N GLU A 66 -8.67 1.13 -8.07
CA GLU A 66 -9.23 -0.10 -8.66
C GLU A 66 -9.59 -1.19 -7.62
N GLY A 67 -9.56 -0.86 -6.32
CA GLY A 67 -9.89 -1.80 -5.24
C GLY A 67 -8.89 -2.95 -5.04
N ARG A 68 -7.77 -2.98 -5.78
CA ARG A 68 -6.75 -4.04 -5.69
C ARG A 68 -5.98 -4.03 -4.37
N ARG A 69 -5.80 -2.86 -3.75
CA ARG A 69 -5.00 -2.71 -2.54
C ARG A 69 -5.52 -3.52 -1.35
N MET A 70 -6.84 -3.67 -1.21
CA MET A 70 -7.44 -4.48 -0.15
C MET A 70 -7.00 -5.95 -0.26
N THR A 71 -7.02 -6.49 -1.49
CA THR A 71 -6.55 -7.86 -1.77
C THR A 71 -5.03 -7.98 -1.59
N ASP A 72 -4.25 -6.99 -2.03
CA ASP A 72 -2.79 -6.99 -1.83
C ASP A 72 -2.42 -7.03 -0.34
N LEU A 73 -3.20 -6.34 0.49
CA LEU A 73 -3.06 -6.32 1.95
C LEU A 73 -3.63 -7.57 2.64
N GLY A 74 -4.22 -8.51 1.91
CA GLY A 74 -4.84 -9.71 2.48
C GLY A 74 -6.13 -9.45 3.25
N ILE A 75 -6.79 -8.32 3.04
CA ILE A 75 -8.05 -7.97 3.72
C ILE A 75 -9.24 -8.56 2.93
N ARG A 76 -10.17 -9.22 3.61
CA ARG A 76 -11.39 -9.79 3.01
C ARG A 76 -12.63 -9.44 3.83
N PHE A 77 -13.71 -9.09 3.15
CA PHE A 77 -15.01 -8.91 3.79
C PHE A 77 -15.63 -10.25 4.19
N PRO A 78 -16.42 -10.28 5.28
CA PRO A 78 -17.17 -11.46 5.67
C PRO A 78 -18.31 -11.73 4.68
N VAL A 79 -18.71 -12.99 4.60
CA VAL A 79 -19.98 -13.39 3.98
C VAL A 79 -21.14 -12.87 4.83
N SER A 80 -22.21 -12.43 4.19
CA SER A 80 -23.43 -11.96 4.88
C SER A 80 -24.05 -13.09 5.71
N GLN A 81 -24.57 -12.74 6.89
CA GLN A 81 -25.30 -13.69 7.73
C GLN A 81 -26.55 -14.24 7.01
N THR A 82 -27.19 -13.45 6.15
CA THR A 82 -28.32 -13.93 5.34
C THR A 82 -27.91 -15.10 4.43
N GLU A 83 -26.73 -15.02 3.80
CA GLU A 83 -26.19 -16.11 2.98
C GLU A 83 -25.89 -17.35 3.82
N GLN A 84 -25.42 -17.17 5.06
CA GLN A 84 -25.19 -18.27 5.98
C GLN A 84 -26.47 -19.02 6.34
N LEU A 85 -27.55 -18.30 6.64
CA LEU A 85 -28.84 -18.91 7.01
C LEU A 85 -29.45 -19.71 5.85
N ASN A 86 -29.11 -19.36 4.61
CA ASN A 86 -29.64 -19.99 3.40
C ASN A 86 -28.73 -21.09 2.81
N ASN A 87 -27.47 -21.22 3.26
CA ASN A 87 -26.52 -22.18 2.70
C ASN A 87 -25.70 -22.88 3.81
N PRO A 88 -25.91 -24.19 4.07
CA PRO A 88 -25.20 -24.91 5.12
C PRO A 88 -23.69 -25.06 4.88
N ASN A 89 -23.19 -24.78 3.67
CA ASN A 89 -21.76 -24.77 3.37
C ASN A 89 -21.06 -23.48 3.85
N VAL A 90 -21.82 -22.46 4.24
CA VAL A 90 -21.27 -21.22 4.80
C VAL A 90 -21.05 -21.40 6.30
N LYS A 91 -19.81 -21.65 6.67
CA LYS A 91 -19.42 -21.89 8.07
C LYS A 91 -19.30 -20.60 8.87
N ALA A 92 -19.22 -20.74 10.19
CA ALA A 92 -19.01 -19.61 11.10
C ALA A 92 -17.72 -18.82 10.80
N GLU A 93 -16.68 -19.47 10.26
CA GLU A 93 -15.45 -18.79 9.84
C GLU A 93 -15.65 -17.85 8.63
N HIS A 94 -16.64 -18.12 7.76
CA HIS A 94 -16.87 -17.32 6.55
C HIS A 94 -17.57 -15.99 6.85
N ILE A 95 -18.26 -15.87 7.99
CA ILE A 95 -18.91 -14.62 8.42
C ILE A 95 -17.95 -13.72 9.24
N GLN A 96 -16.66 -14.09 9.33
CA GLN A 96 -15.63 -13.28 9.96
C GLN A 96 -14.82 -12.55 8.90
N ALA A 97 -14.49 -11.28 9.17
CA ALA A 97 -13.58 -10.52 8.30
C ALA A 97 -12.16 -11.10 8.41
N GLN A 98 -11.46 -11.19 7.28
CA GLN A 98 -10.03 -11.45 7.29
C GLN A 98 -9.30 -10.12 7.40
N LEU A 99 -8.61 -9.91 8.52
CA LEU A 99 -7.70 -8.78 8.72
C LEU A 99 -6.36 -9.33 9.21
N PRO A 100 -5.30 -9.29 8.38
CA PRO A 100 -4.01 -9.81 8.81
C PRO A 100 -3.47 -9.06 10.03
N GLY A 101 -2.87 -9.79 10.98
CA GLY A 101 -2.45 -9.21 12.27
C GLY A 101 -1.35 -8.15 12.18
N PHE A 102 -0.67 -8.04 11.03
CA PHE A 102 0.33 -7.01 10.76
C PHE A 102 -0.25 -5.72 10.17
N ILE A 103 -1.57 -5.63 9.92
CA ILE A 103 -2.22 -4.39 9.51
C ILE A 103 -2.42 -3.48 10.75
N PRO A 104 -1.90 -2.24 10.75
CA PRO A 104 -2.10 -1.31 11.85
C PRO A 104 -3.58 -0.99 12.11
N LEU A 105 -4.03 -1.17 13.35
CA LEU A 105 -5.38 -0.82 13.80
C LEU A 105 -5.49 0.69 14.10
N ASN A 106 -6.68 1.15 14.50
CA ASN A 106 -6.95 2.52 14.94
C ASN A 106 -6.51 3.60 13.94
N ARG A 107 -6.75 3.33 12.64
CA ARG A 107 -6.33 4.20 11.52
C ARG A 107 -4.81 4.37 11.38
N GLY A 108 -4.01 3.48 11.99
CA GLY A 108 -2.56 3.58 11.96
C GLY A 108 -1.96 3.59 10.55
N MET A 109 -2.64 3.03 9.55
CA MET A 109 -2.21 3.12 8.15
C MET A 109 -2.13 4.56 7.62
N ASP A 110 -2.88 5.49 8.22
CA ASP A 110 -2.91 6.92 7.85
C ASP A 110 -1.92 7.75 8.71
N ASP A 111 -1.21 7.14 9.67
CA ASP A 111 -0.33 7.86 10.58
C ASP A 111 0.92 8.38 9.84
N PHE A 112 1.20 9.67 10.00
CA PHE A 112 2.43 10.32 9.53
C PHE A 112 2.86 11.45 10.47
N THR A 113 4.12 11.85 10.36
CA THR A 113 4.65 13.08 10.97
C THR A 113 4.96 14.09 9.86
N TYR A 114 4.84 15.39 10.18
CA TYR A 114 5.17 16.45 9.24
C TYR A 114 6.17 17.43 9.85
N ASP A 115 7.40 17.38 9.35
CA ASP A 115 8.42 18.38 9.60
C ASP A 115 8.16 19.60 8.70
N LYS A 116 7.59 20.64 9.30
CA LYS A 116 7.21 21.87 8.60
C LYS A 116 8.40 22.70 8.16
N ASP A 117 9.48 22.67 8.94
CA ASP A 117 10.67 23.51 8.70
C ASP A 117 11.43 22.99 7.47
N ASN A 118 11.50 21.67 7.31
CA ASN A 118 12.15 21.03 6.17
C ASN A 118 11.19 20.62 5.03
N GLY A 119 9.89 20.75 5.24
CA GLY A 119 8.88 20.35 4.24
C GLY A 119 8.88 18.85 3.96
N VAL A 120 8.98 18.01 5.01
CA VAL A 120 9.07 16.54 4.87
C VAL A 120 7.97 15.86 5.67
N VAL A 121 7.18 15.05 4.97
CA VAL A 121 6.20 14.13 5.57
C VAL A 121 6.86 12.75 5.71
N THR A 122 6.79 12.14 6.89
CA THR A 122 7.30 10.80 7.14
C THR A 122 6.16 9.90 7.56
N MET A 123 5.85 8.90 6.74
CA MET A 123 4.83 7.89 7.06
C MET A 123 5.32 7.02 8.23
N LYS A 124 4.39 6.62 9.10
CA LYS A 124 4.71 5.74 10.24
C LYS A 124 4.85 4.28 9.81
N TYR A 125 4.05 3.86 8.84
CA TYR A 125 4.06 2.50 8.32
C TYR A 125 4.17 2.50 6.80
N ASP A 126 5.30 2.00 6.28
CA ASP A 126 5.38 1.58 4.88
C ASP A 126 4.70 0.22 4.73
N MET A 127 3.46 0.23 4.26
CA MET A 127 2.72 -1.01 4.08
C MET A 127 3.35 -1.93 3.03
N ASN A 128 4.13 -1.44 2.07
CA ASN A 128 4.84 -2.32 1.12
C ASN A 128 6.00 -3.05 1.81
N ALA A 129 6.72 -2.37 2.71
CA ALA A 129 7.74 -3.01 3.54
C ALA A 129 7.13 -4.04 4.52
N VAL A 130 5.96 -3.72 5.09
CA VAL A 130 5.20 -4.65 5.94
C VAL A 130 4.81 -5.91 5.16
N LEU A 131 4.36 -5.78 3.91
CA LEU A 131 4.02 -6.93 3.07
C LEU A 131 5.24 -7.82 2.79
N VAL A 132 6.38 -7.23 2.43
CA VAL A 132 7.62 -7.98 2.21
C VAL A 132 8.07 -8.70 3.49
N LYS A 133 8.00 -8.04 4.65
CA LYS A 133 8.32 -8.68 5.94
C LYS A 133 7.42 -9.89 6.25
N ASN A 134 6.18 -9.87 5.77
CA ASN A 134 5.19 -10.93 5.99
C ASN A 134 4.93 -11.77 4.74
N LYS A 135 5.85 -11.81 3.76
CA LYS A 135 5.68 -12.42 2.43
C LYS A 135 5.25 -13.89 2.39
N HIS A 136 5.39 -14.63 3.50
CA HIS A 136 4.96 -16.02 3.64
C HIS A 136 3.63 -16.19 4.40
N ALA A 137 2.98 -15.08 4.77
CA ALA A 137 1.68 -15.09 5.42
C ALA A 137 0.63 -15.63 4.45
N LYS A 138 -0.17 -16.60 4.90
CA LYS A 138 -1.22 -17.27 4.12
C LYS A 138 -2.29 -16.30 3.61
N GLU A 139 -2.44 -15.15 4.26
CA GLU A 139 -3.42 -14.13 3.94
C GLU A 139 -3.02 -13.28 2.73
N LEU A 140 -1.73 -13.22 2.39
CA LEU A 140 -1.21 -12.41 1.30
C LEU A 140 -1.28 -13.13 -0.04
N PHE A 141 -1.30 -12.35 -1.12
CA PHE A 141 -1.22 -12.92 -2.47
C PHE A 141 0.13 -13.63 -2.66
N PRO A 142 0.16 -14.94 -2.95
CA PRO A 142 1.39 -15.72 -2.97
C PRO A 142 2.14 -15.45 -4.28
N PHE A 143 3.07 -14.49 -4.23
CA PHE A 143 4.01 -14.27 -5.33
C PHE A 143 5.20 -15.22 -5.28
N ILE A 144 5.49 -15.77 -4.10
CA ILE A 144 6.64 -16.60 -3.81
C ILE A 144 6.20 -17.74 -2.90
N GLN A 145 6.72 -18.94 -3.14
CA GLN A 145 6.51 -20.14 -2.31
C GLN A 145 7.82 -20.50 -1.61
#